data_AF-A0A7H8L6C3-F1
#
_entry.id   AF-A0A7H8L6C3-F1
#
_cell.length_a   1.000
_cell.length_b   1.000
_cell.length_c   1.000
_cell.angle_alpha   90.00
_cell.angle_beta   90.00
_cell.angle_gamma   90.00
#
_symmetry.space_group_name_H-M   'P 1'
#
loop_
_entity.id
_entity.type
_entity.pdbx_description
1 polymer ?
#
loop_
_entity_poly.entity_id
_entity_poly.type
_entity_poly.pdbx_seq_one_letter_code
_entity_poly.pdbx_strand_id
1 'polypeptide(L)'
;MQAALAAEHAAVYGYGVVGAFLPAGPQREDARSTYAAHQARRDGWQRVLAAGGASPTAAAPGYRLPFQVQDGPTATRLAAYLETQLTAAYADLTAAPALRAQAAAALRESALRAAHWGADLPALPGLADAD
;
A
#
# COMPACT_ATOMS: atom_id res chain seq x y z
N MET A 1 13.63 -1.02 -4.13
CA MET A 1 12.81 -2.25 -4.25
C MET A 1 12.52 -2.88 -2.90
N GLN A 2 13.51 -3.25 -2.08
CA GLN A 2 13.27 -3.89 -0.77
C GLN A 2 12.35 -3.06 0.16
N ALA A 3 12.48 -1.73 0.16
CA ALA A 3 11.58 -0.83 0.89
C ALA A 3 10.11 -0.96 0.43
N ALA A 4 9.86 -1.02 -0.88
CA ALA A 4 8.52 -1.23 -1.43
C ALA A 4 7.97 -2.61 -1.05
N LEU A 5 8.79 -3.67 -1.08
CA LEU A 5 8.38 -4.99 -0.61
C LEU A 5 8.05 -4.99 0.89
N ALA A 6 8.84 -4.32 1.72
CA ALA A 6 8.57 -4.18 3.15
C ALA A 6 7.26 -3.42 3.41
N ALA A 7 7.00 -2.36 2.64
CA ALA A 7 5.75 -1.61 2.70
C ALA A 7 4.54 -2.48 2.27
N GLU A 8 4.68 -3.32 1.24
CA GLU A 8 3.64 -4.27 0.84
C GLU A 8 3.34 -5.31 1.92
N HIS A 9 4.36 -5.83 2.62
CA HIS A 9 4.11 -6.73 3.75
C HIS A 9 3.33 -6.04 4.87
N ALA A 10 3.67 -4.78 5.19
CA ALA A 10 2.95 -3.98 6.17
C ALA A 10 1.51 -3.70 5.73
N ALA A 11 1.29 -3.43 4.44
CA ALA A 11 -0.04 -3.22 3.87
C ALA A 11 -0.91 -4.48 3.92
N VAL A 12 -0.37 -5.65 3.58
CA VAL A 12 -1.09 -6.94 3.72
C VAL A 12 -1.51 -7.16 5.17
N TYR A 13 -0.60 -6.98 6.14
CA TYR A 13 -0.95 -7.08 7.56
C TYR A 13 -2.03 -6.06 7.96
N GLY A 14 -1.84 -4.79 7.58
CA GLY A 14 -2.72 -3.69 7.93
C GLY A 14 -4.13 -3.85 7.36
N TYR A 15 -4.28 -4.27 6.11
CA TYR A 15 -5.59 -4.54 5.51
C TYR A 15 -6.33 -5.71 6.16
N GLY A 16 -5.62 -6.67 6.74
CA GLY A 16 -6.21 -7.70 7.61
C GLY A 16 -6.88 -7.07 8.84
N VAL A 17 -6.23 -6.08 9.46
CA VAL A 17 -6.81 -5.31 10.59
C VAL A 17 -7.98 -4.45 10.12
N VAL A 18 -7.86 -3.76 8.98
CA VAL A 18 -8.92 -2.94 8.40
C VAL A 18 -10.20 -3.77 8.21
N GLY A 19 -10.09 -4.92 7.53
CA GLY A 19 -11.23 -5.80 7.26
C GLY A 19 -11.85 -6.44 8.51
N ALA A 20 -11.12 -6.48 9.64
CA ALA A 20 -11.62 -7.00 10.92
C ALA A 20 -12.47 -5.97 11.68
N PHE A 21 -12.17 -4.67 11.54
CA PHE A 21 -12.88 -3.58 12.22
C PHE A 21 -13.96 -2.91 11.37
N LEU A 22 -13.99 -3.16 10.06
CA LEU A 22 -15.10 -2.71 9.20
C LEU A 22 -16.34 -3.60 9.39
N PRO A 23 -17.55 -3.00 9.47
CA PRO A 23 -18.80 -3.75 9.50
C PRO A 23 -19.02 -4.49 8.17
N ALA A 24 -19.89 -5.51 8.18
CA ALA A 24 -20.28 -6.17 6.94
C ALA A 24 -20.92 -5.18 5.96
N GLY A 25 -20.48 -5.21 4.71
CA GLY A 25 -20.97 -4.31 3.66
C GLY A 25 -19.88 -3.96 2.63
N PRO A 26 -20.20 -3.03 1.71
CA PRO A 26 -19.35 -2.73 0.56
C PRO A 26 -17.92 -2.32 0.92
N GLN A 27 -17.72 -1.51 1.97
CA GLN A 27 -16.37 -1.10 2.39
C GLN A 27 -15.51 -2.28 2.86
N ARG A 28 -16.10 -3.28 3.54
CA ARG A 28 -15.36 -4.47 3.97
C ARG A 28 -15.01 -5.37 2.79
N GLU A 29 -15.88 -5.45 1.78
CA GLU A 29 -15.59 -6.14 0.53
C GLU A 29 -14.47 -5.45 -0.26
N ASP A 30 -14.49 -4.13 -0.30
CA ASP A 30 -13.42 -3.34 -0.93
C ASP A 30 -12.08 -3.51 -0.20
N ALA A 31 -12.07 -3.48 1.13
CA ALA A 31 -10.88 -3.78 1.93
C ALA A 31 -10.34 -5.20 1.67
N ARG A 32 -11.23 -6.19 1.47
CA ARG A 32 -10.84 -7.56 1.12
C ARG A 32 -10.26 -7.65 -0.29
N SER A 33 -10.84 -6.94 -1.25
CA SER A 33 -10.30 -6.84 -2.62
C SER A 33 -8.91 -6.21 -2.62
N THR A 34 -8.76 -5.11 -1.87
CA THR A 34 -7.48 -4.40 -1.71
C THR A 34 -6.43 -5.27 -1.02
N TYR A 35 -6.80 -6.01 0.03
CA TYR A 35 -5.93 -7.01 0.66
C TYR A 35 -5.38 -8.01 -0.36
N ALA A 36 -6.24 -8.58 -1.21
CA ALA A 36 -5.81 -9.53 -2.25
C ALA A 36 -4.90 -8.87 -3.30
N ALA A 37 -5.18 -7.60 -3.66
CA ALA A 37 -4.35 -6.84 -4.58
C ALA A 37 -2.92 -6.61 -4.03
N HIS A 38 -2.77 -6.35 -2.73
CA HIS A 38 -1.45 -6.24 -2.09
C HIS A 38 -0.72 -7.58 -2.03
N GLN A 39 -1.43 -8.67 -1.73
CA GLN A 39 -0.82 -10.01 -1.77
C GLN A 39 -0.24 -10.32 -3.16
N ALA A 40 -1.02 -10.08 -4.22
CA ALA A 40 -0.58 -10.30 -5.59
C ALA A 40 0.65 -9.43 -5.95
N ARG A 41 0.69 -8.18 -5.45
CA ARG A 41 1.76 -7.23 -5.72
C ARG A 41 3.04 -7.59 -4.98
N ARG A 42 2.95 -7.91 -3.70
CA ARG A 42 4.04 -8.47 -2.89
C ARG A 42 4.66 -9.67 -3.59
N ASP A 43 3.85 -10.64 -4.01
CA ASP A 43 4.33 -11.85 -4.67
C ASP A 43 5.01 -11.53 -6.02
N GLY A 44 4.49 -10.53 -6.75
CA GLY A 44 5.12 -9.99 -7.95
C GLY A 44 6.52 -9.43 -7.69
N TRP A 45 6.67 -8.59 -6.66
CA TRP A 45 7.97 -8.01 -6.30
C TRP A 45 8.97 -9.04 -5.78
N GLN A 46 8.50 -10.05 -5.04
CA GLN A 46 9.35 -11.17 -4.61
C GLN A 46 9.90 -11.94 -5.82
N ARG A 47 9.09 -12.18 -6.86
CA ARG A 47 9.54 -12.82 -8.10
C ARG A 47 10.60 -11.96 -8.82
N VAL A 48 10.39 -10.65 -8.91
CA VAL A 48 11.36 -9.73 -9.54
C VAL A 48 12.70 -9.74 -8.80
N LEU A 49 12.68 -9.69 -7.47
CA LEU A 49 13.90 -9.74 -6.65
C LEU A 49 14.64 -11.07 -6.80
N ALA A 50 13.91 -12.19 -6.73
CA ALA A 50 14.48 -13.53 -6.88
C ALA A 50 15.09 -13.74 -8.27
N ALA A 51 14.43 -13.27 -9.33
CA ALA A 51 14.95 -13.32 -10.70
C ALA A 51 16.24 -12.49 -10.87
N GLY A 52 16.39 -11.42 -10.09
CA GLY A 52 17.62 -10.62 -10.01
C GLY A 52 18.71 -11.20 -9.09
N GLY A 53 18.52 -12.40 -8.54
CA GLY A 53 19.48 -13.05 -7.63
C GLY A 53 19.48 -12.51 -6.20
N ALA A 54 18.55 -11.60 -5.85
CA ALA A 54 18.43 -11.07 -4.51
C ALA A 54 17.44 -11.88 -3.66
N SER A 55 17.75 -12.06 -2.38
CA SER A 55 16.79 -12.64 -1.43
C SER A 55 15.73 -11.59 -1.06
N PRO A 56 14.42 -11.85 -1.24
CA PRO A 56 13.38 -10.91 -0.86
C PRO A 56 13.29 -10.75 0.66
N THR A 57 13.10 -9.52 1.15
CA THR A 57 12.82 -9.28 2.57
C THR A 57 11.62 -10.10 3.02
N ALA A 58 11.79 -10.88 4.09
CA ALA A 58 10.72 -11.66 4.70
C ALA A 58 9.73 -10.75 5.45
N ALA A 59 8.47 -11.17 5.55
CA ALA A 59 7.50 -10.48 6.39
C ALA A 59 7.91 -10.58 7.86
N ALA A 60 7.78 -9.49 8.61
CA ALA A 60 7.89 -9.53 10.06
C ALA A 60 6.71 -10.35 10.66
N PRO A 61 6.89 -10.97 11.85
CA PRO A 61 5.83 -11.71 12.52
C PRO A 61 4.67 -10.81 13.00
N GLY A 62 4.90 -9.50 13.07
CA GLY A 62 3.88 -8.49 13.36
C GLY A 62 4.37 -7.08 13.04
N TYR A 63 3.44 -6.15 12.86
CA TYR A 63 3.73 -4.75 12.54
C TYR A 63 3.12 -3.83 13.59
N ARG A 64 3.88 -2.80 13.97
CA ARG A 64 3.37 -1.72 14.81
C ARG A 64 2.45 -0.83 13.97
N LEU A 65 1.19 -0.72 14.38
CA LEU A 65 0.26 0.21 13.76
C LEU A 65 0.62 1.66 14.13
N PRO A 66 0.40 2.63 13.23
CA PRO A 66 0.69 4.05 13.49
C PRO A 66 -0.16 4.64 14.60
N PHE A 67 -1.29 4.02 14.91
CA PHE A 67 -2.24 4.39 15.96
C PHE A 67 -3.13 3.19 16.31
N GLN A 68 -3.88 3.30 17.39
CA GLN A 68 -4.86 2.29 17.80
C GLN A 68 -6.03 2.24 16.80
N VAL A 69 -6.40 1.03 16.37
CA VAL A 69 -7.57 0.75 15.53
C VAL A 69 -8.56 -0.02 16.37
N GLN A 70 -9.76 0.53 16.52
CA GLN A 70 -10.77 0.04 17.46
C GLN A 70 -12.19 0.04 16.89
N ASP A 71 -12.38 0.65 15.72
CA ASP A 71 -13.68 0.82 15.06
C ASP A 71 -13.51 1.07 13.56
N GLY A 72 -14.64 1.14 12.83
CA GLY A 72 -14.66 1.40 11.39
C GLY A 72 -13.94 2.71 10.98
N PRO A 73 -14.19 3.86 11.64
CA PRO A 73 -13.48 5.10 11.32
C PRO A 73 -11.97 5.01 11.46
N THR A 74 -11.47 4.43 12.56
CA THR A 74 -10.02 4.22 12.74
C THR A 74 -9.45 3.20 11.76
N ALA A 75 -10.24 2.23 11.29
CA ALA A 75 -9.86 1.30 10.24
C ALA A 75 -9.73 1.98 8.87
N THR A 76 -10.69 2.82 8.49
CA THR A 76 -10.61 3.63 7.25
C THR A 76 -9.41 4.57 7.29
N ARG A 77 -9.13 5.19 8.44
CA ARG A 77 -7.92 6.01 8.62
C ARG A 77 -6.65 5.17 8.45
N LEU A 78 -6.64 3.92 8.92
CA LEU A 78 -5.49 3.02 8.72
C LEU A 78 -5.30 2.70 7.24
N ALA A 79 -6.38 2.41 6.50
CA ALA A 79 -6.30 2.16 5.06
C ALA A 79 -5.72 3.36 4.29
N ALA A 80 -6.23 4.56 4.57
CA ALA A 80 -5.68 5.81 4.03
C ALA A 80 -4.18 5.98 4.33
N TYR A 81 -3.78 5.75 5.58
CA TYR A 81 -2.36 5.83 5.98
C TYR A 81 -1.48 4.83 5.22
N LEU A 82 -1.89 3.56 5.12
CA LEU A 82 -1.11 2.51 4.46
C LEU A 82 -0.89 2.83 2.98
N GLU A 83 -1.94 3.27 2.30
CA GLU A 83 -1.87 3.62 0.89
C GLU A 83 -1.01 4.86 0.64
N THR A 84 -1.07 5.87 1.51
CA THR A 84 -0.16 7.03 1.45
C THR A 84 1.29 6.62 1.70
N GLN A 85 1.57 5.67 2.59
CA GLN A 85 2.94 5.19 2.77
C GLN A 85 3.45 4.40 1.54
N LEU A 86 2.56 3.66 0.88
CA LEU A 86 2.89 2.96 -0.35
C LEU A 86 3.15 3.92 -1.52
N THR A 87 2.44 5.06 -1.62
CA THR A 87 2.76 6.06 -2.66
C THR A 87 4.19 6.55 -2.53
N ALA A 88 4.64 6.91 -1.33
CA ALA A 88 6.03 7.32 -1.11
C ALA A 88 7.03 6.22 -1.50
N ALA A 89 6.80 4.98 -1.06
CA ALA A 89 7.67 3.85 -1.37
C ALA A 89 7.76 3.55 -2.88
N TYR A 90 6.66 3.74 -3.62
CA TYR A 90 6.64 3.55 -5.07
C TYR A 90 7.21 4.74 -5.84
N ALA A 91 7.01 5.96 -5.36
CA ALA A 91 7.67 7.14 -5.92
C ALA A 91 9.19 6.97 -5.91
N ASP A 92 9.77 6.55 -4.78
CA ASP A 92 11.21 6.25 -4.69
C ASP A 92 11.64 5.15 -5.66
N LEU A 93 10.80 4.12 -5.85
CA LEU A 93 11.11 3.00 -6.74
C LEU A 93 11.16 3.41 -8.22
N THR A 94 10.47 4.48 -8.62
CA THR A 94 10.50 4.98 -10.01
C THR A 94 11.87 5.47 -10.45
N ALA A 95 12.77 5.77 -9.50
CA ALA A 95 14.15 6.12 -9.79
C ALA A 95 14.92 4.96 -10.45
N ALA A 96 14.51 3.71 -10.24
CA ALA A 96 15.11 2.53 -10.87
C ALA A 96 14.58 2.36 -12.32
N PRO A 97 15.41 2.57 -13.37
CA PRO A 97 14.91 2.62 -14.75
C PRO A 97 14.21 1.34 -15.21
N ALA A 98 14.75 0.18 -14.83
CA ALA A 98 14.19 -1.14 -15.19
C ALA A 98 12.82 -1.41 -14.56
N LEU A 99 12.44 -0.67 -13.51
CA LEU A 99 11.22 -0.89 -12.72
C LEU A 99 10.25 0.27 -12.83
N ARG A 100 10.65 1.37 -13.48
CA ARG A 100 9.95 2.65 -13.47
C ARG A 100 8.49 2.53 -13.87
N ALA A 101 8.20 1.81 -14.96
CA ALA A 101 6.82 1.66 -15.45
C ALA A 101 5.94 0.91 -14.45
N GLN A 102 6.44 -0.21 -13.91
CA GLN A 102 5.71 -1.01 -12.91
C GLN A 102 5.54 -0.25 -11.59
N ALA A 103 6.57 0.49 -11.16
CA ALA A 103 6.53 1.33 -9.97
C ALA A 103 5.54 2.50 -10.14
N ALA A 104 5.51 3.16 -11.29
CA ALA A 104 4.57 4.24 -11.58
C ALA A 104 3.12 3.75 -11.62
N ALA A 105 2.86 2.55 -12.15
CA ALA A 105 1.53 1.94 -12.10
C ALA A 105 1.10 1.67 -10.65
N ALA A 106 1.99 1.10 -9.82
CA ALA A 106 1.71 0.84 -8.41
C ALA A 106 1.53 2.13 -7.60
N LEU A 107 2.34 3.16 -7.88
CA LEU A 107 2.21 4.51 -7.32
C LEU A 107 0.81 5.08 -7.60
N ARG A 108 0.38 5.06 -8.87
CA ARG A 108 -0.93 5.57 -9.27
C ARG A 108 -2.06 4.83 -8.56
N GLU A 109 -2.01 3.51 -8.53
CA GLU A 109 -3.05 2.70 -7.89
C GLU A 109 -3.13 2.94 -6.38
N SER A 110 -2.00 3.04 -5.68
CA SER A 110 -2.00 3.38 -4.26
C SER A 110 -2.47 4.81 -4.01
N ALA A 111 -2.13 5.78 -4.86
CA ALA A 111 -2.64 7.15 -4.72
C ALA A 111 -4.17 7.20 -4.88
N LEU A 112 -4.71 6.50 -5.88
CA LEU A 112 -6.16 6.40 -6.06
C LEU A 112 -6.85 5.72 -4.87
N ARG A 113 -6.25 4.67 -4.30
CA ARG A 113 -6.79 4.03 -3.09
C ARG A 113 -6.67 4.91 -1.85
N ALA A 114 -5.57 5.63 -1.66
CA ALA A 114 -5.45 6.59 -0.56
C ALA A 114 -6.56 7.65 -0.63
N ALA A 115 -6.79 8.24 -1.80
CA ALA A 115 -7.90 9.17 -2.02
C ALA A 115 -9.27 8.52 -1.78
N HIS A 116 -9.46 7.27 -2.24
CA HIS A 116 -10.69 6.50 -1.99
C HIS A 116 -10.99 6.33 -0.49
N TRP A 117 -9.96 6.07 0.31
CA TRP A 117 -10.07 5.94 1.78
C TRP A 117 -10.08 7.29 2.52
N GLY A 118 -10.06 8.42 1.79
CA GLY A 118 -10.17 9.76 2.36
C GLY A 118 -8.85 10.36 2.86
N ALA A 119 -7.71 9.90 2.33
CA ALA A 119 -6.43 10.56 2.58
C ALA A 119 -6.41 11.95 1.94
N ASP A 120 -5.92 12.94 2.67
CA ASP A 120 -5.51 14.23 2.12
C ASP A 120 -4.11 14.05 1.51
N LEU A 121 -4.08 13.74 0.22
CA LEU A 121 -2.82 13.58 -0.50
C LEU A 121 -2.33 14.97 -0.92
N PRO A 122 -1.08 15.35 -0.59
CA PRO A 122 -0.51 16.56 -1.17
C PRO A 122 -0.46 16.41 -2.69
N ALA A 123 -0.57 17.53 -3.41
CA ALA A 123 -0.36 17.58 -4.85
C ALA A 123 0.86 16.74 -5.23
N LEU A 124 0.70 15.86 -6.22
CA LEU A 124 1.80 15.07 -6.75
C LEU A 124 2.94 16.03 -7.13
N PRO A 125 4.20 15.77 -6.76
CA PRO A 125 5.30 16.66 -7.11
C PRO A 125 5.33 16.93 -8.63
N GLY A 126 5.04 18.17 -9.03
CA GLY A 126 4.93 18.59 -10.43
C GLY A 126 3.51 18.72 -11.01
N LEU A 127 2.47 18.44 -10.23
CA LEU A 127 1.08 18.79 -10.54
C LEU A 127 0.63 19.83 -9.51
N ALA A 128 0.33 21.05 -9.96
CA ALA A 128 -0.25 22.07 -9.09
C ALA A 128 -1.63 21.61 -8.59
N ASP A 129 -2.00 22.04 -7.39
CA ASP A 129 -3.37 21.89 -6.90
C ASP A 129 -4.31 22.56 -7.90
N ALA A 130 -5.38 21.86 -8.27
CA ALA A 130 -6.44 22.45 -9.07
C ALA A 130 -7.30 23.30 -8.12
N ASP A 131 -7.10 24.62 -8.17
CA ASP A 131 -7.95 25.64 -7.55
C ASP A 131 -9.43 25.48 -7.97
#